data_AF-A0A1I1Q2K9-F1
#
_entry.id   AF-A0A1I1Q2K9-F1
#
_cell.length_a   1.000
_cell.length_b   1.000
_cell.length_c   1.000
_cell.angle_alpha   90.00
_cell.angle_beta   90.00
_cell.angle_gamma   90.00
#
_symmetry.space_group_name_H-M   'P 1'
#
loop_
_entity.id
_entity.type
_entity.pdbx_description
1 polymer ?
#
loop_
_entity_poly.entity_id
_entity_poly.type
_entity_poly.pdbx_seq_one_letter_code
_entity_poly.pdbx_strand_id
1 'polypeptide(L)' 'MTAISVLIVEDDPRIAELHRRFTERVEGFKVVGIACALAEAAEMVEL' A
#
# COMPACT_ATOMS: atom_id res chain seq x y z
N MET A 1 -17.72 7.47 -7.02
CA MET A 1 -16.62 6.70 -7.65
C MET A 1 -16.11 5.69 -6.65
N THR A 2 -15.84 4.46 -7.06
CA THR A 2 -15.20 3.44 -6.22
C THR A 2 -13.69 3.67 -6.20
N ALA A 3 -13.09 3.75 -5.01
CA ALA A 3 -11.66 3.96 -4.87
C ALA A 3 -10.86 2.70 -5.27
N ILE A 4 -9.69 2.90 -5.87
CA ILE A 4 -8.70 1.87 -6.16
C ILE A 4 -8.03 1.47 -4.84
N SER A 5 -8.10 0.19 -4.50
CA SER A 5 -7.41 -0.36 -3.33
C SER A 5 -5.93 -0.59 -3.68
N VAL A 6 -5.03 -0.04 -2.87
CA VAL A 6 -3.59 -0.08 -3.09
C VAL A 6 -2.89 -0.78 -1.94
N LEU A 7 -2.08 -1.78 -2.26
CA LEU A 7 -1.11 -2.39 -1.36
C LEU A 7 0.27 -1.80 -1.68
N ILE A 8 0.98 -1.31 -0.66
CA ILE A 8 2.36 -0.84 -0.80
C ILE A 8 3.29 -2.00 -0.40
N VAL A 9 4.32 -2.26 -1.21
CA VAL A 9 5.34 -3.27 -0.91
C VAL A 9 6.71 -2.56 -0.92
N GLU A 10 7.32 -2.42 0.25
CA GLU A 10 8.52 -1.59 0.46
C GLU A 10 9.27 -2.04 1.73
N ASP A 11 10.58 -2.30 1.64
CA ASP A 11 11.38 -2.88 2.72
C ASP A 11 11.85 -1.87 3.78
N ASP A 12 11.94 -0.56 3.45
CA ASP A 12 12.19 0.49 4.45
C ASP A 12 10.86 1.10 4.96
N PRO A 13 10.51 0.93 6.26
CA PRO A 13 9.25 1.45 6.82
C PRO A 13 9.06 2.96 6.68
N ARG A 14 10.16 3.73 6.63
CA ARG A 14 10.11 5.19 6.45
C ARG A 14 9.75 5.55 5.02
N ILE A 15 10.25 4.79 4.05
CA ILE A 15 9.90 4.95 2.64
C ILE A 15 8.46 4.48 2.38
N ALA A 16 8.04 3.39 3.02
CA ALA A 16 6.68 2.88 2.90
C ALA A 16 5.63 3.91 3.37
N GLU A 17 5.89 4.57 4.51
CA GLU A 17 5.04 5.66 5.01
C GLU A 17 5.07 6.89 4.09
N LEU A 18 6.20 7.19 3.46
CA LEU A 18 6.29 8.25 2.45
C LEU A 18 5.41 7.94 1.24
N HIS A 19 5.50 6.73 0.70
CA HIS A 19 4.64 6.26 -0.39
C HIS A 19 3.17 6.35 0.00
N ARG A 20 2.80 5.88 1.20
CA ARG A 20 1.42 5.98 1.70
C ARG A 20 0.89 7.41 1.66
N ARG A 21 1.65 8.36 2.20
CA ARG A 21 1.26 9.78 2.22
C ARG A 21 1.07 10.38 0.84
N PHE A 22 1.90 9.99 -0.14
CA PHE A 22 1.74 10.49 -1.51
C PHE A 22 0.58 9.81 -2.23
N THR A 23 0.40 8.51 -2.06
CA THR A 23 -0.70 7.75 -2.66
C THR A 23 -2.05 8.20 -2.14
N GLU A 24 -2.21 8.40 -0.82
CA GLU A 24 -3.48 8.87 -0.22
C GLU A 24 -3.86 10.31 -0.61
N ARG A 25 -2.92 11.10 -1.17
CA ARG A 25 -3.23 12.43 -1.73
C ARG A 25 -3.82 12.36 -3.14
N VAL A 26 -3.74 11.22 -3.82
CA VAL A 26 -4.33 11.04 -5.14
C VAL A 26 -5.80 10.69 -4.96
N GLU A 27 -6.69 11.51 -5.51
CA GLU A 27 -8.12 11.27 -5.44
C GLU A 27 -8.47 9.91 -6.08
N GLY A 28 -9.32 9.14 -5.40
CA GLY A 28 -9.73 7.82 -5.85
C GLY A 28 -8.74 6.69 -5.51
N PHE A 29 -7.66 6.95 -4.77
CA PHE A 29 -6.74 5.92 -4.29
C PHE A 29 -6.93 5.73 -2.79
N LYS A 30 -6.91 4.46 -2.34
CA LYS A 30 -6.99 4.11 -0.92
C LYS A 30 -5.94 3.04 -0.62
N VAL A 31 -4.99 3.37 0.25
CA VAL A 31 -4.03 2.38 0.75
C VAL A 31 -4.75 1.45 1.73
N VAL A 32 -4.66 0.15 1.47
CA VAL A 32 -5.32 -0.91 2.27
C VAL A 32 -4.35 -1.77 3.07
N GLY A 33 -3.06 -1.64 2.79
CA GLY A 33 -2.00 -2.35 3.50
C GLY A 33 -0.61 -1.86 3.10
N ILE A 34 0.36 -2.22 3.91
CA ILE A 34 1.79 -2.04 3.66
C ILE A 34 2.45 -3.37 4.01
N ALA A 35 3.25 -3.92 3.10
CA ALA A 35 4.05 -5.10 3.30
C ALA A 35 5.54 -4.74 3.23
N CYS A 36 6.32 -5.23 4.19
CA CYS A 36 7.76 -5.03 4.26
C CYS A 36 8.56 -6.15 3.57
N ALA A 37 7.88 -7.20 3.12
CA ALA A 37 8.47 -8.33 2.42
C ALA A 37 7.47 -8.95 1.44
N LEU A 38 8.00 -9.68 0.45
CA LEU A 38 7.17 -10.35 -0.56
C LEU A 38 6.22 -11.41 0.04
N ALA A 39 6.64 -12.11 1.10
CA ALA A 39 5.79 -13.10 1.76
C ALA A 39 4.54 -12.47 2.39
N GLU A 40 4.73 -11.36 3.11
CA GLU A 40 3.63 -10.57 3.68
C GLU A 40 2.72 -9.99 2.58
N ALA A 41 3.31 -9.48 1.50
CA ALA A 41 2.53 -8.98 0.36
C ALA A 41 1.66 -10.07 -0.28
N ALA A 42 2.19 -11.29 -0.42
CA ALA A 42 1.45 -12.43 -0.97
C ALA A 42 0.23 -12.77 -0.10
N GLU A 43 0.41 -12.84 1.23
CA GLU A 43 -0.70 -13.07 2.17
C GLU A 43 -1.79 -11.98 2.08
N MET A 44 -1.40 -10.74 1.79
CA MET A 44 -2.34 -9.61 1.68
C MET A 44 -3.12 -9.55 0.36
N VAL A 45 -2.65 -10.20 -0.71
CA VAL A 45 -3.31 -10.18 -2.03
C VAL A 45 -4.33 -11.33 -2.19
N GLU A 46 -4.25 -12.37 -1.36
CA GLU A 46 -5.11 -13.56 -1.44
C GLU A 46 -6.52 -13.42 -0.81
N LEU A 47 -7.05 -12.19 -0.68
CA LEU A 47 -8.38 -11.90 -0.08
C LEU A 47 -9.48 -11.60 -1.11
#